data_AF-A0A7S2ISZ1-F1
#
_entry.id   AF-A0A7S2ISZ1-F1
#
_cell.length_a   1.000
_cell.length_b   1.000
_cell.length_c   1.000
_cell.angle_alpha   90.00
_cell.angle_beta   90.00
_cell.angle_gamma   90.00
#
_symmetry.space_group_name_H-M   'P 1'
#
loop_
_entity.id
_entity.type
_entity.pdbx_description
1 polymer ?
#
loop_
_entity_poly.entity_id
_entity_poly.type
_entity_poly.pdbx_seq_one_letter_code
_entity_poly.pdbx_strand_id
1 'polypeptide(L)'
;ELVRAGYEKAVGWWLVGTSGMLFSMIAIGGYTRLSGSGLSMTDWRIQGRRLPFTEEAWQKEFEEYKLYPEYQRLHAGKMELEEFKRIYFVEWFHRMWGRTAGGLFAVPLGYLIVRRALRPALALRLTGLLGLGFSQAFVGWWMVRSGFDPPEQHTPLKGPAQRPRVSPYRLASHRTA
;
A
#
# COMPACT_ATOMS: atom_id res chain seq x y z
N GLU A 1 -15.04 24.07 -21.60
CA GLU A 1 -15.24 23.73 -20.18
C GLU A 1 -15.28 22.22 -19.99
N LEU A 2 -14.61 21.66 -18.98
CA LEU A 2 -14.53 20.21 -18.75
C LEU A 2 -15.61 19.68 -17.78
N VAL A 3 -16.20 20.60 -17.01
CA VAL A 3 -17.20 20.35 -15.97
C VAL A 3 -18.42 21.21 -16.28
N ARG A 4 -19.62 20.77 -15.89
CA ARG A 4 -20.85 21.55 -16.05
C ARG A 4 -20.89 22.71 -15.03
N ALA A 5 -21.42 23.86 -15.46
CA ALA A 5 -21.62 25.02 -14.59
C ALA A 5 -22.35 24.64 -13.29
N GLY A 6 -21.85 25.16 -12.15
CA GLY A 6 -22.35 24.85 -10.81
C GLY A 6 -21.62 23.70 -10.09
N TYR A 7 -20.86 22.86 -10.79
CA TYR A 7 -20.07 21.78 -10.17
C TYR A 7 -18.57 22.10 -10.09
N GLU A 8 -18.11 23.19 -10.70
CA GLU A 8 -16.69 23.50 -10.89
C GLU A 8 -15.92 23.65 -9.57
N LYS A 9 -16.46 24.41 -8.61
CA LYS A 9 -15.84 24.59 -7.29
C LYS A 9 -15.76 23.27 -6.51
N ALA A 10 -16.83 22.48 -6.55
CA ALA A 10 -16.88 21.19 -5.86
C ALA A 10 -15.88 20.19 -6.46
N VAL A 11 -15.83 20.10 -7.79
CA VAL A 11 -14.86 19.26 -8.51
C VAL A 11 -13.43 19.75 -8.26
N GLY A 12 -13.19 21.06 -8.24
CA GLY A 12 -11.88 21.64 -7.96
C GLY A 12 -11.36 21.28 -6.56
N TRP A 13 -12.15 21.50 -5.51
CA TRP A 13 -11.78 21.13 -4.14
C TRP A 13 -11.60 19.62 -3.96
N TRP A 14 -12.45 18.82 -4.62
CA TRP A 14 -12.30 17.37 -4.62
C TRP A 14 -10.98 16.94 -5.26
N LEU A 15 -10.64 17.47 -6.44
CA LEU A 15 -9.37 17.14 -7.12
C LEU A 15 -8.17 17.57 -6.28
N VAL A 16 -8.15 18.79 -5.73
CA VAL A 16 -7.08 19.26 -4.85
C VAL A 16 -6.94 18.38 -3.61
N GLY A 17 -8.05 18.03 -2.96
CA GLY A 17 -8.06 17.12 -1.81
C GLY A 17 -7.48 15.75 -2.16
N THR A 18 -7.93 15.15 -3.27
CA THR A 18 -7.44 13.83 -3.70
C THR A 18 -5.96 13.85 -4.11
N SER A 19 -5.49 14.92 -4.77
CA SER A 19 -4.07 15.12 -5.06
C SER A 19 -3.23 15.24 -3.78
N GLY A 20 -3.70 15.99 -2.78
CA GLY A 20 -3.05 16.08 -1.48
C GLY A 20 -2.98 14.72 -0.77
N MET A 21 -4.06 13.94 -0.81
CA MET A 21 -4.08 12.59 -0.24
C MET A 21 -3.08 11.65 -0.93
N LEU A 22 -3.00 11.69 -2.26
CA LEU A 22 -2.04 10.89 -3.04
C LEU A 22 -0.60 11.30 -2.74
N PHE A 23 -0.33 12.59 -2.61
CA PHE A 23 0.99 13.08 -2.21
C PHE A 23 1.38 12.55 -0.82
N SER A 24 0.50 12.67 0.17
CA SER A 24 0.70 12.12 1.51
C SER A 24 0.93 10.61 1.47
N MET A 25 0.19 9.89 0.61
CA MET A 25 0.36 8.45 0.43
C MET A 25 1.78 8.09 -0.04
N ILE A 26 2.31 8.83 -1.01
CA ILE A 26 3.69 8.64 -1.51
C ILE A 26 4.70 8.95 -0.41
N ALA A 27 4.52 10.04 0.33
CA ALA A 27 5.42 10.42 1.42
C ALA A 27 5.46 9.37 2.54
N ILE A 28 4.29 8.91 2.99
CA ILE A 28 4.18 7.85 4.01
C ILE A 28 4.79 6.55 3.49
N GLY A 29 4.55 6.19 2.22
CA GLY A 29 5.13 4.98 1.63
C GLY A 29 6.65 5.02 1.53
N GLY A 30 7.19 6.19 1.19
CA GLY A 30 8.64 6.44 1.24
C GLY A 30 9.18 6.24 2.66
N TYR A 31 8.49 6.79 3.67
CA TYR A 31 8.85 6.59 5.07
C TYR A 31 8.82 5.12 5.47
N THR A 32 7.73 4.37 5.19
CA THR A 32 7.59 2.92 5.43
C THR A 32 8.73 2.11 4.80
N ARG A 33 9.21 2.53 3.63
CA ARG A 33 10.31 1.84 2.93
C ARG A 33 11.66 2.11 3.58
N LEU A 34 11.88 3.33 4.06
CA LEU A 34 13.13 3.76 4.72
C LEU A 34 13.22 3.21 6.16
N SER A 35 12.10 3.12 6.87
CA SER A 35 12.00 2.56 8.22
C SER A 35 12.15 1.04 8.28
N GLY A 36 12.13 0.35 7.14
CA GLY A 36 12.17 -1.11 7.09
C GLY A 36 10.85 -1.78 7.47
N SER A 37 9.76 -1.02 7.63
CA SER A 37 8.43 -1.53 8.01
C SER A 37 7.64 -2.11 6.84
N GLY A 38 8.29 -2.51 5.75
CA GLY A 38 7.60 -2.91 4.51
C GLY A 38 7.02 -4.33 4.53
N LEU A 39 7.41 -5.14 5.52
CA LEU A 39 7.05 -6.54 5.68
C LEU A 39 6.67 -6.85 7.14
N SER A 40 6.41 -5.82 7.96
CA SER A 40 6.00 -6.00 9.36
C SER A 40 4.58 -6.55 9.51
N MET A 41 3.77 -6.44 8.46
CA MET A 41 2.40 -6.91 8.41
C MET A 41 2.21 -7.94 7.29
N THR A 42 2.26 -9.22 7.67
CA THR A 42 2.29 -10.35 6.73
C THR A 42 0.90 -10.95 6.45
N ASP A 43 -0.06 -10.86 7.36
CA ASP A 43 -1.39 -11.48 7.15
C ASP A 43 -2.32 -10.58 6.30
N TRP A 44 -2.65 -11.04 5.08
CA TRP A 44 -3.42 -10.29 4.09
C TRP A 44 -4.92 -10.59 4.20
N ARG A 45 -5.60 -10.15 5.25
CA ARG A 45 -7.07 -10.29 5.27
C ARG A 45 -7.72 -9.22 4.39
N ILE A 46 -8.61 -9.65 3.48
CA ILE A 46 -9.38 -8.78 2.55
C ILE A 46 -10.16 -7.70 3.32
N GLN A 47 -10.64 -8.02 4.51
CA GLN A 47 -11.38 -7.12 5.40
C GLN A 47 -10.51 -6.07 6.11
N GLY A 48 -9.18 -6.15 5.96
CA GLY A 48 -8.21 -5.40 6.76
C GLY A 48 -8.03 -6.02 8.14
N ARG A 49 -6.80 -5.96 8.68
CA ARG A 49 -6.56 -6.31 10.08
C ARG A 49 -6.89 -5.10 10.95
N ARG A 50 -7.65 -5.31 12.02
CA ARG A 50 -7.79 -4.29 13.07
C ARG A 50 -6.46 -4.18 13.80
N LEU A 51 -6.09 -2.97 14.20
CA LEU A 51 -4.95 -2.75 15.07
C LEU A 51 -5.14 -3.61 16.34
N PRO A 52 -4.13 -4.35 16.81
CA PRO A 52 -4.22 -5.03 18.08
C PRO A 52 -4.52 -4.00 19.18
N PHE A 53 -5.57 -4.24 19.97
CA PHE A 53 -5.98 -3.34 21.06
C PHE A 53 -5.58 -3.84 22.44
N THR A 54 -5.13 -5.10 22.56
CA THR A 54 -4.71 -5.70 23.83
C THR A 54 -3.23 -6.04 23.80
N GLU A 55 -2.59 -6.03 24.96
CA GLU A 55 -1.16 -6.35 25.08
C GLU A 55 -0.88 -7.81 24.69
N GLU A 56 -1.78 -8.75 25.00
CA GLU A 56 -1.60 -10.14 24.58
C GLU A 56 -1.65 -10.30 23.05
N ALA A 57 -2.47 -9.49 22.37
CA ALA A 57 -2.54 -9.52 20.91
C ALA A 57 -1.28 -8.91 20.27
N TRP A 58 -0.72 -7.84 20.85
CA TRP A 58 0.57 -7.29 20.45
C TRP A 58 1.70 -8.29 20.64
N GLN A 59 1.73 -8.99 21.78
CA GLN A 59 2.74 -9.99 22.05
C GLN A 59 2.64 -11.16 21.06
N LYS A 60 1.42 -11.65 20.78
CA LYS A 60 1.20 -12.72 19.80
C LYS A 60 1.69 -12.32 18.40
N GLU A 61 1.39 -11.11 17.98
CA GLU A 61 1.84 -10.58 16.70
C GLU A 61 3.36 -10.45 16.65
N PHE A 62 3.97 -9.99 17.74
CA PHE A 62 5.41 -9.83 17.83
C PHE A 62 6.13 -11.19 17.83
N GLU A 63 5.61 -12.19 18.55
CA GLU A 63 6.14 -13.56 18.49
C GLU A 63 6.03 -14.15 17.07
N GLU A 64 4.93 -13.89 16.37
CA GLU A 64 4.78 -14.28 14.97
C GLU A 64 5.79 -13.53 14.08
N TYR A 65 6.00 -12.23 14.31
CA TYR A 65 6.98 -11.42 13.59
C TYR A 65 8.42 -11.93 13.77
N LYS A 66 8.78 -12.42 14.97
CA LYS A 66 10.11 -12.99 15.26
C LYS A 66 10.46 -14.21 14.40
N LEU A 67 9.46 -14.94 13.92
CA LEU A 67 9.64 -16.11 13.07
C LEU A 67 10.06 -15.75 11.64
N TYR A 68 9.87 -14.49 11.22
CA TYR A 68 10.18 -14.08 9.86
C TYR A 68 11.68 -13.80 9.66
N PRO A 69 12.23 -14.15 8.48
CA PRO A 69 13.63 -13.94 8.16
C PRO A 69 14.05 -12.46 8.13
N GLU A 70 13.10 -11.53 8.03
CA GLU A 70 13.39 -10.09 8.11
C GLU A 70 13.76 -9.68 9.55
N TYR A 71 12.97 -10.09 10.56
CA TYR A 71 13.29 -9.85 11.97
C TYR A 71 14.66 -10.45 12.31
N GLN A 72 14.89 -11.70 11.90
CA GLN A 72 16.15 -12.41 12.18
C GLN A 72 17.39 -11.77 11.52
N ARG A 73 17.22 -10.98 10.45
CA ARG A 73 18.34 -10.36 9.73
C ARG A 73 18.53 -8.88 10.06
N LEU A 74 17.46 -8.13 10.28
CA LEU A 74 17.50 -6.69 10.50
C LEU A 74 17.37 -6.28 11.96
N HIS A 75 16.71 -7.11 12.78
CA HIS A 75 16.24 -6.72 14.11
C HIS A 75 16.57 -7.74 15.22
N ALA A 76 17.25 -8.83 14.91
CA ALA A 76 17.51 -9.97 15.80
C ALA A 76 18.04 -9.54 17.18
N GLY A 77 17.15 -9.53 18.16
CA GLY A 77 17.46 -9.24 19.57
C GLY A 77 17.65 -7.76 19.93
N LYS A 78 17.45 -6.83 18.99
CA LYS A 78 17.60 -5.38 19.23
C LYS A 78 16.28 -4.61 19.23
N MET A 79 15.22 -5.24 18.73
CA MET A 79 13.91 -4.60 18.60
C MET A 79 13.04 -4.91 19.81
N GLU A 80 12.65 -3.84 20.50
CA GLU A 80 11.67 -3.87 21.58
C GLU A 80 10.24 -3.91 21.02
N LEU A 81 9.28 -4.36 21.84
CA LEU A 81 7.87 -4.42 21.46
C LEU A 81 7.32 -3.05 21.05
N GLU A 82 7.78 -1.97 21.68
CA GLU A 82 7.38 -0.60 21.32
C GLU A 82 7.87 -0.16 19.94
N GLU A 83 9.06 -0.61 19.53
CA GLU A 83 9.58 -0.33 18.20
C GLU A 83 8.80 -1.11 17.13
N PHE A 84 8.45 -2.37 17.43
CA PHE A 84 7.54 -3.17 16.61
C PHE A 84 6.17 -2.48 16.45
N LYS A 85 5.57 -1.99 17.55
CA LYS A 85 4.28 -1.25 17.51
C LYS A 85 4.36 -0.03 16.58
N ARG A 86 5.44 0.75 16.60
CA ARG A 86 5.62 1.92 15.70
C ARG A 86 5.69 1.53 14.24
N ILE A 87 6.51 0.53 13.92
CA ILE A 87 6.73 0.03 12.55
C ILE A 87 5.42 -0.55 11.99
N TYR A 88 4.75 -1.38 12.79
CA TYR A 88 3.46 -1.96 12.46
C TYR A 88 2.38 -0.89 12.24
N PHE A 89 2.31 0.12 13.11
CA PHE A 89 1.33 1.21 13.00
C PHE A 89 1.51 2.00 11.70
N VAL A 90 2.74 2.32 11.33
CA VAL A 90 3.05 3.04 10.09
C VAL A 90 2.61 2.24 8.86
N GLU A 91 2.90 0.94 8.82
CA GLU A 91 2.47 0.08 7.73
C GLU A 91 0.94 -0.04 7.67
N TRP A 92 0.29 -0.27 8.82
CA TRP A 92 -1.16 -0.34 8.93
C TRP A 92 -1.82 0.97 8.47
N PHE A 93 -1.32 2.12 8.94
CA PHE A 93 -1.81 3.44 8.59
C PHE A 93 -1.64 3.70 7.11
N HIS A 94 -0.49 3.40 6.53
CA HIS A 94 -0.24 3.49 5.09
C HIS A 94 -1.28 2.68 4.29
N ARG A 95 -1.51 1.41 4.65
CA ARG A 95 -2.48 0.54 3.98
C ARG A 95 -3.92 1.03 4.13
N MET A 96 -4.31 1.50 5.31
CA MET A 96 -5.65 2.02 5.55
C MET A 96 -5.87 3.34 4.81
N TRP A 97 -4.88 4.24 4.85
CA TRP A 97 -4.90 5.51 4.15
C TRP A 97 -5.09 5.34 2.64
N GLY A 98 -4.39 4.36 2.04
CA GLY A 98 -4.57 4.03 0.62
C GLY A 98 -5.99 3.57 0.27
N ARG A 99 -6.62 2.75 1.13
CA ARG A 99 -8.01 2.32 0.95
C ARG A 99 -8.98 3.50 1.06
N THR A 100 -8.82 4.33 2.08
CA THR A 100 -9.64 5.53 2.29
C THR A 100 -9.48 6.51 1.12
N ALA A 101 -8.26 6.73 0.63
CA ALA A 101 -7.99 7.57 -0.54
C ALA A 101 -8.68 7.01 -1.80
N GLY A 102 -8.60 5.69 -2.02
CA GLY A 102 -9.31 5.04 -3.12
C GLY A 102 -10.83 5.24 -3.06
N GLY A 103 -11.43 5.09 -1.86
CA GLY A 103 -12.85 5.34 -1.65
C GLY A 103 -13.26 6.80 -1.86
N LEU A 104 -12.48 7.75 -1.31
CA LEU A 104 -12.72 9.20 -1.47
C LEU A 104 -12.49 9.70 -2.90
N PHE A 105 -11.75 8.97 -3.73
CA PHE A 105 -11.68 9.24 -5.16
C PHE A 105 -12.83 8.57 -5.93
N ALA A 106 -13.09 7.28 -5.68
CA ALA A 106 -14.07 6.50 -6.43
C ALA A 106 -15.53 6.94 -6.19
N VAL A 107 -15.91 7.22 -4.95
CA VAL A 107 -17.30 7.57 -4.60
C VAL A 107 -17.75 8.89 -5.24
N PRO A 108 -17.01 10.02 -5.11
CA PRO A 108 -17.38 11.25 -5.78
C PRO A 108 -17.30 11.14 -7.30
N LEU A 109 -16.32 10.40 -7.84
CA LEU A 109 -16.22 10.15 -9.28
C LEU A 109 -17.48 9.45 -9.80
N GLY A 110 -17.91 8.37 -9.15
CA GLY A 110 -19.14 7.65 -9.50
C GLY A 110 -20.37 8.55 -9.43
N TYR A 111 -20.50 9.33 -8.35
CA TYR A 111 -21.59 10.30 -8.21
C TYR A 111 -21.61 11.35 -9.34
N LEU A 112 -20.46 11.93 -9.67
CA LEU A 112 -20.34 12.96 -10.71
C LEU A 112 -20.59 12.41 -12.13
N ILE A 113 -20.24 11.14 -12.38
CA ILE A 113 -20.56 10.45 -13.64
C ILE A 113 -22.07 10.22 -13.76
N VAL A 114 -22.71 9.68 -12.71
CA VAL A 114 -24.17 9.42 -12.67
C VAL A 114 -24.95 10.72 -12.89
N ARG A 115 -24.49 11.82 -12.28
CA ARG A 115 -25.10 13.16 -12.43
C ARG A 115 -24.79 13.85 -13.76
N ARG A 116 -24.02 13.21 -14.65
CA ARG A 116 -23.52 13.79 -15.92
C ARG A 116 -22.90 15.17 -15.72
N ALA A 117 -22.26 15.39 -14.57
CA ALA A 117 -21.60 16.65 -14.21
C ALA A 117 -20.26 16.82 -14.92
N LEU A 118 -19.64 15.71 -15.31
CA LEU A 118 -18.36 15.66 -16.03
C LEU A 118 -18.60 15.44 -17.52
N ARG A 119 -17.83 16.11 -18.38
CA ARG A 119 -17.82 15.80 -19.82
C ARG A 119 -17.18 14.42 -20.08
N PRO A 120 -17.56 13.71 -21.16
CA PRO A 120 -17.08 12.36 -21.44
C PRO A 120 -15.55 12.21 -21.43
N ALA A 121 -14.83 13.21 -21.98
CA ALA A 121 -13.38 13.21 -22.00
C ALA A 121 -12.75 13.26 -20.59
N LEU A 122 -13.30 14.07 -19.68
CA LEU A 122 -12.80 14.16 -18.31
C LEU A 122 -13.20 12.93 -17.50
N ALA A 123 -14.43 12.45 -17.65
CA ALA A 123 -14.89 11.21 -17.02
C ALA A 123 -14.00 10.02 -17.41
N LEU A 124 -13.67 9.87 -18.70
CA LEU A 124 -12.80 8.80 -19.17
C LEU A 124 -11.38 8.88 -18.57
N ARG A 125 -10.81 10.09 -18.49
CA ARG A 125 -9.49 10.30 -17.87
C ARG A 125 -9.49 9.93 -16.38
N LEU A 126 -10.48 10.40 -15.63
CA LEU A 126 -10.58 10.14 -14.19
C LEU A 126 -10.86 8.67 -13.89
N THR A 127 -11.71 8.01 -14.69
CA THR A 127 -11.93 6.56 -14.58
C THR A 127 -10.68 5.77 -14.97
N GLY A 128 -9.93 6.21 -15.98
CA GLY A 128 -8.63 5.63 -16.32
C GLY A 128 -7.62 5.72 -15.17
N LEU A 129 -7.55 6.88 -14.49
CA LEU A 129 -6.71 7.06 -13.29
C LEU A 129 -7.14 6.14 -12.15
N LEU A 130 -8.46 5.99 -11.92
CA LEU A 130 -8.98 5.05 -10.93
C LEU A 130 -8.55 3.61 -11.28
N GLY A 131 -8.66 3.22 -12.55
CA GLY A 131 -8.22 1.91 -13.04
C GLY A 131 -6.73 1.67 -12.77
N LEU A 132 -5.87 2.64 -13.10
CA LEU A 132 -4.43 2.57 -12.81
C LEU A 132 -4.16 2.44 -11.31
N GLY A 133 -4.87 3.19 -10.47
CA GLY A 133 -4.76 3.08 -9.01
C GLY A 133 -5.14 1.70 -8.48
N PHE A 134 -6.22 1.10 -9.01
CA PHE A 134 -6.59 -0.29 -8.68
C PHE A 134 -5.53 -1.29 -9.14
N SER A 135 -4.94 -1.11 -10.33
CA SER A 135 -3.83 -1.93 -10.79
C SER A 135 -2.62 -1.84 -9.85
N GLN A 136 -2.29 -0.63 -9.36
CA GLN A 136 -1.22 -0.46 -8.38
C GLN A 136 -1.52 -1.17 -7.05
N ALA A 137 -2.74 -1.09 -6.55
CA ALA A 137 -3.17 -1.82 -5.35
C ALA A 137 -3.09 -3.35 -5.55
N PHE A 138 -3.50 -3.83 -6.72
CA PHE A 138 -3.42 -5.25 -7.10
C PHE A 138 -1.96 -5.74 -7.16
N VAL A 139 -1.07 -4.97 -7.80
CA VAL A 139 0.37 -5.28 -7.85
C VAL A 139 0.96 -5.27 -6.43
N GLY A 140 0.59 -4.30 -5.59
CA GLY A 140 0.98 -4.25 -4.18
C GLY A 140 0.59 -5.51 -3.41
N TRP A 141 -0.64 -5.98 -3.61
CA TRP A 141 -1.11 -7.25 -3.03
C TRP A 141 -0.33 -8.46 -3.56
N TRP A 142 -0.12 -8.55 -4.87
CA TRP A 142 0.62 -9.63 -5.51
C TRP A 142 2.06 -9.73 -4.98
N MET A 143 2.74 -8.60 -4.82
CA MET A 143 4.11 -8.56 -4.29
C MET A 143 4.19 -9.15 -2.88
N VAL A 144 3.26 -8.81 -1.98
CA VAL A 144 3.24 -9.34 -0.61
C VAL A 144 2.89 -10.83 -0.62
N ARG A 145 1.90 -11.25 -1.40
CA ARG A 145 1.52 -12.67 -1.51
C ARG A 145 2.67 -13.55 -2.02
N SER A 146 3.43 -13.06 -2.99
CA SER A 146 4.56 -13.78 -3.57
C SER A 146 5.82 -13.76 -2.69
N GLY A 147 5.87 -12.93 -1.65
CA GLY A 147 6.93 -12.92 -0.64
C GLY A 147 6.89 -14.08 0.35
N PHE A 148 5.80 -14.88 0.32
CA PHE A 148 5.65 -16.13 1.10
C PHE A 148 6.11 -17.38 0.34
N ASP A 149 6.46 -17.26 -0.93
CA ASP A 149 7.11 -18.37 -1.62
C ASP A 149 8.55 -18.49 -1.11
N PRO A 150 9.02 -19.69 -0.74
CA PRO A 150 10.42 -19.89 -0.41
C PRO A 150 11.27 -19.31 -1.54
N PRO A 151 12.37 -18.58 -1.24
CA PRO A 151 13.27 -18.16 -2.28
C PRO A 151 13.67 -19.41 -3.06
N GLU A 152 13.42 -19.43 -4.37
CA GLU A 152 13.96 -20.45 -5.24
C GLU A 152 15.46 -20.55 -4.94
N GLN A 153 15.96 -21.80 -4.82
CA GLN A 153 17.35 -22.15 -4.53
C GLN A 153 18.36 -21.59 -5.57
N HIS A 154 17.89 -20.82 -6.56
CA HIS A 154 18.64 -20.26 -7.68
C HIS A 154 19.11 -18.81 -7.49
N THR A 155 18.87 -18.18 -6.34
CA THR A 155 19.47 -16.88 -6.03
C THR A 155 20.69 -17.08 -5.12
N PRO A 156 21.93 -17.15 -5.64
CA PRO A 156 23.11 -17.26 -4.79
C PRO A 156 23.22 -15.99 -3.92
N LEU A 157 23.00 -16.16 -2.62
CA LEU A 157 23.12 -15.12 -1.61
C LEU A 157 24.59 -14.69 -1.49
N LYS A 158 24.96 -13.58 -2.14
CA LYS A 158 26.23 -12.90 -1.87
C LYS A 158 26.07 -11.97 -0.66
N GLY A 159 26.26 -12.53 0.54
CA GLY A 159 26.62 -11.80 1.76
C GLY A 159 25.52 -11.53 2.79
N PRO A 160 25.91 -11.24 4.06
CA PRO A 160 25.01 -11.15 5.22
C PRO A 160 24.09 -9.91 5.26
N ALA A 161 24.17 -9.01 4.29
CA ALA A 161 23.45 -7.73 4.27
C ALA A 161 22.35 -7.60 3.20
N GLN A 162 22.01 -8.69 2.48
CA GLN A 162 20.97 -8.62 1.45
C GLN A 162 19.56 -8.72 2.04
N ARG A 163 18.80 -7.61 1.92
CA ARG A 163 17.35 -7.57 2.20
C ARG A 163 16.62 -8.62 1.35
N PRO A 164 15.55 -9.26 1.83
CA PRO A 164 14.68 -10.09 1.00
C PRO A 164 14.17 -9.24 -0.17
N ARG A 165 14.72 -9.49 -1.36
CA ARG A 165 14.30 -8.85 -2.59
C ARG A 165 13.44 -9.86 -3.32
N VAL A 166 12.25 -9.44 -3.75
CA VAL A 166 11.56 -10.16 -4.83
C VAL A 166 12.54 -10.28 -6.00
N SER A 167 12.59 -11.47 -6.60
CA SER A 167 13.42 -11.76 -7.77
C SER A 167 13.28 -10.63 -8.82
N PRO A 168 14.39 -10.12 -9.40
CA PRO A 168 14.35 -9.11 -10.45
C PRO A 168 13.42 -9.48 -11.62
N TYR A 169 13.23 -10.79 -11.88
CA TYR A 169 12.32 -11.30 -12.90
C TYR A 169 10.83 -11.00 -12.61
N ARG A 170 10.43 -10.90 -11.33
CA ARG A 170 9.06 -10.49 -10.94
C ARG A 170 8.83 -8.98 -11.05
N LEU A 171 9.89 -8.18 -11.00
CA LEU A 171 9.87 -6.75 -11.34
C LEU A 171 9.89 -6.50 -12.86
N ALA A 172 10.38 -7.48 -13.64
CA ALA A 172 10.63 -7.39 -15.08
C ALA A 172 9.63 -8.13 -15.97
N SER A 173 8.54 -8.71 -15.44
CA SER A 173 7.46 -9.33 -16.24
C SER A 173 6.66 -8.34 -17.11
N HIS A 174 7.13 -7.09 -17.21
CA HIS A 174 6.71 -6.13 -18.22
C HIS A 174 7.37 -6.35 -19.61
N ARG A 175 8.18 -7.39 -19.86
CA ARG A 175 8.54 -7.73 -21.25
C ARG A 175 8.47 -9.24 -21.55
N THR A 176 7.78 -9.49 -22.66
CA THR A 176 7.59 -10.70 -23.48
C THR A 176 6.58 -11.75 -23.01
N ALA A 177 5.47 -11.77 -23.77
CA ALA A 177 4.79 -12.98 -24.22
C ALA A 177 5.77 -14.04 -24.77
#